data_AF-A0A7K2PAR0-F1
#
_entry.id   AF-A0A7K2PAR0-F1
#
_cell.length_a   1.000
_cell.length_b   1.000
_cell.length_c   1.000
_cell.angle_alpha   90.00
_cell.angle_beta   90.00
_cell.angle_gamma   90.00
#
_symmetry.space_group_name_H-M   'P 1'
#
loop_
_entity.id
_entity.type
_entity.pdbx_description
1 polymer ?
#
loop_
_entity_poly.entity_id
_entity_poly.type
_entity_poly.pdbx_seq_one_letter_code
_entity_poly.pdbx_strand_id
1 'polypeptide(L)'
;MLRLGIDVGGTNTDAVLIDGDRVLGAVKASTTADVTGGIVTALGDLRQATGFDPAAVQAVMIGTTHFINALVEGERLAQTAAIRFGLPATRALPPLVDWPDRLVTAIGGHSHLCHGGHEYDGSPIADFDEAEFRAVLDRAVAAGATSFALSSVFSPVNAEFETRAAEIIAEQLPGAPVSLSHEIGRMGLLGRENATVVNAALRGLADQVATGLLRTVAEAGINALVFLSQNDGTLMDVDYARRYPVATFASGPTNSMRGAAFLSRLPSCAVVDIGGTTSDVGILQQGFPREASTDVNVAGVQTNFRMPDVLSIGIGGGSHVLHQASGTAVGPASVGYRLAQEALVFGGTRLTATDVAVAGGRAEVGDASLVAHLDKSVVDAALRVVDDRLA
;
A
#
# COMPACT_ATOMS: atom_id res chain seq x y z
N MET A 1 -5.37 -22.87 -17.91
CA MET A 1 -5.53 -22.77 -16.43
C MET A 1 -6.26 -21.47 -16.13
N LEU A 2 -7.45 -21.58 -15.54
CA LEU A 2 -8.31 -20.43 -15.24
C LEU A 2 -7.90 -19.77 -13.92
N ARG A 3 -7.64 -18.46 -13.96
CA ARG A 3 -7.15 -17.64 -12.85
C ARG A 3 -7.92 -16.34 -12.81
N LEU A 4 -8.08 -15.81 -11.60
CA LEU A 4 -8.74 -14.54 -11.36
C LEU A 4 -7.76 -13.54 -10.76
N GLY A 5 -7.66 -12.36 -11.36
CA GLY A 5 -7.00 -11.20 -10.74
C GLY A 5 -8.07 -10.22 -10.26
N ILE A 6 -7.95 -9.75 -9.03
CA ILE A 6 -8.82 -8.72 -8.45
C ILE A 6 -7.94 -7.61 -7.89
N ASP A 7 -8.20 -6.36 -8.23
CA ASP A 7 -7.56 -5.20 -7.60
C ASP A 7 -8.61 -4.37 -6.87
N VAL A 8 -8.48 -4.27 -5.55
CA VAL A 8 -9.41 -3.52 -4.71
C VAL A 8 -8.77 -2.20 -4.29
N GLY A 9 -9.07 -1.15 -5.07
CA GLY A 9 -8.68 0.22 -4.78
C GLY A 9 -9.74 0.97 -3.98
N GLY A 10 -9.44 2.20 -3.55
CA GLY A 10 -10.36 3.04 -2.78
C GLY A 10 -11.56 3.58 -3.56
N THR A 11 -11.60 3.38 -4.88
CA THR A 11 -12.67 3.88 -5.76
C THR A 11 -13.32 2.78 -6.57
N ASN A 12 -12.51 1.90 -7.18
CA ASN A 12 -12.99 0.84 -8.04
C ASN A 12 -12.37 -0.49 -7.64
N THR A 13 -13.17 -1.53 -7.81
CA THR A 13 -12.74 -2.92 -7.75
C THR A 13 -12.71 -3.45 -9.17
N ASP A 14 -11.51 -3.76 -9.64
CA ASP A 14 -11.28 -4.31 -10.97
C ASP A 14 -11.12 -5.82 -10.87
N ALA A 15 -11.76 -6.58 -11.76
CA ALA A 15 -11.61 -8.03 -11.82
C ALA A 15 -11.37 -8.51 -13.25
N VAL A 16 -10.43 -9.44 -13.41
CA VAL A 16 -10.01 -9.98 -14.71
C VAL A 16 -9.95 -11.50 -14.63
N LEU A 17 -10.54 -12.16 -15.61
CA LEU A 17 -10.47 -13.61 -15.80
C LEU A 17 -9.42 -13.95 -16.87
N ILE A 18 -8.50 -14.84 -16.55
CA ILE A 18 -7.39 -15.24 -17.44
C ILE A 18 -7.37 -16.76 -17.60
N ASP A 19 -7.18 -17.24 -18.82
CA ASP A 19 -6.86 -18.65 -19.11
C ASP A 19 -5.51 -18.78 -19.82
N GLY A 20 -4.50 -19.30 -19.11
CA GLY A 20 -3.12 -19.26 -19.58
C GLY A 20 -2.62 -17.82 -19.66
N ASP A 21 -2.34 -17.36 -20.89
CA ASP A 21 -1.92 -15.99 -21.18
C ASP A 21 -3.04 -15.15 -21.84
N ARG A 22 -4.25 -15.71 -21.96
CA ARG A 22 -5.37 -15.05 -22.62
C ARG A 22 -6.30 -14.42 -21.59
N VAL A 23 -6.55 -13.12 -21.74
CA VAL A 23 -7.63 -12.43 -21.00
C VAL A 23 -8.97 -12.84 -21.61
N LEU A 24 -9.86 -13.40 -20.78
CA LEU A 24 -11.19 -13.85 -21.18
C LEU A 24 -12.26 -12.80 -20.94
N GLY A 25 -12.10 -11.97 -19.91
CA GLY A 25 -12.99 -10.86 -19.61
C GLY A 25 -12.43 -10.00 -18.48
N ALA A 26 -12.90 -8.76 -18.43
CA ALA A 26 -12.57 -7.80 -17.39
C ALA A 26 -13.81 -6.98 -17.04
N VAL A 27 -13.94 -6.62 -15.77
CA VAL A 27 -15.00 -5.75 -15.28
C VAL A 27 -14.43 -4.74 -14.29
N LYS A 28 -15.13 -3.61 -14.17
CA LYS A 28 -14.83 -2.53 -13.24
C LYS A 28 -16.11 -2.21 -12.48
N ALA A 29 -16.10 -2.47 -11.18
CA ALA A 29 -17.21 -2.14 -10.28
C ALA A 29 -16.78 -1.03 -9.32
N SER A 30 -17.73 -0.21 -8.86
CA SER A 30 -17.42 0.78 -7.82
C SER A 30 -17.10 0.08 -6.49
N THR A 31 -16.01 0.50 -5.84
CA THR A 31 -15.65 -0.01 -4.51
C THR A 31 -16.63 0.52 -3.48
N THR A 32 -17.17 -0.39 -2.67
CA THR A 32 -17.96 -0.05 -1.49
C THR A 32 -17.08 0.13 -0.26
N ALA A 33 -17.57 0.81 0.78
CA ALA A 33 -16.85 0.92 2.07
C ALA A 33 -16.49 -0.46 2.65
N ASP A 34 -17.30 -1.47 2.32
CA ASP A 34 -16.99 -2.88 2.52
C ASP A 34 -16.25 -3.46 1.30
N VAL A 35 -14.98 -3.81 1.49
CA VAL A 35 -14.10 -4.46 0.49
C VAL A 35 -14.77 -5.70 -0.12
N THR A 36 -15.43 -6.47 0.74
CA THR A 36 -16.02 -7.74 0.34
C THR A 36 -17.19 -7.54 -0.61
N GLY A 37 -17.98 -6.48 -0.41
CA GLY A 37 -19.08 -6.11 -1.31
C GLY A 37 -18.61 -5.75 -2.73
N GLY A 38 -17.49 -5.02 -2.84
CA GLY A 38 -16.89 -4.68 -4.14
C GLY A 38 -16.44 -5.93 -4.90
N ILE A 39 -15.81 -6.87 -4.20
CA ILE A 39 -15.37 -8.14 -4.77
C ILE A 39 -16.57 -8.99 -5.24
N VAL A 40 -17.61 -9.12 -4.41
CA VAL A 40 -18.82 -9.88 -4.77
C VAL A 40 -19.46 -9.32 -6.03
N THR A 41 -19.58 -8.00 -6.11
CA THR A 41 -20.16 -7.32 -7.28
C THR A 41 -19.32 -7.58 -8.54
N ALA A 42 -18.00 -7.38 -8.45
CA ALA A 42 -17.09 -7.62 -9.58
C ALA A 42 -17.10 -9.10 -10.04
N LEU A 43 -17.17 -10.05 -9.10
CA LEU A 43 -17.29 -11.48 -9.42
C LEU A 43 -18.61 -11.79 -10.14
N GLY A 44 -19.72 -11.21 -9.69
CA GLY A 44 -21.04 -11.34 -10.31
C GLY A 44 -21.06 -10.81 -11.74
N ASP A 45 -20.56 -9.59 -11.94
CA ASP A 45 -20.49 -8.94 -13.25
C ASP A 45 -19.59 -9.73 -14.21
N LEU A 46 -18.43 -10.19 -13.74
CA LEU A 46 -17.50 -10.99 -14.54
C LEU A 46 -18.10 -12.33 -14.94
N ARG A 47 -18.88 -12.95 -14.05
CA ARG A 47 -19.60 -14.20 -14.34
C ARG A 47 -20.69 -13.97 -15.38
N GLN A 48 -21.43 -12.87 -15.27
CA GLN A 48 -22.43 -12.50 -16.28
C GLN A 48 -21.78 -12.24 -17.65
N ALA A 49 -20.62 -11.58 -17.69
CA ALA A 49 -19.93 -11.23 -18.92
C ALA A 49 -19.26 -12.42 -19.63
N THR A 50 -18.75 -13.40 -18.88
CA THR A 50 -17.92 -14.49 -19.43
C THR A 50 -18.53 -15.87 -19.33
N GLY A 51 -19.54 -16.07 -18.47
CA GLY A 51 -20.16 -17.38 -18.23
C GLY A 51 -19.24 -18.39 -17.54
N PHE A 52 -18.16 -17.94 -16.88
CA PHE A 52 -17.21 -18.84 -16.24
C PHE A 52 -17.84 -19.66 -15.11
N ASP A 53 -17.34 -20.89 -14.93
CA ASP A 53 -17.68 -21.74 -13.80
C ASP A 53 -16.74 -21.41 -12.61
N PRO A 54 -17.28 -20.93 -11.46
CA PRO A 54 -16.49 -20.68 -10.26
C PRO A 54 -15.63 -21.87 -9.81
N ALA A 55 -16.12 -23.10 -9.99
CA ALA A 55 -15.39 -24.31 -9.61
C ALA A 55 -14.18 -24.60 -10.52
N ALA A 56 -14.12 -24.00 -11.70
CA ALA A 56 -12.99 -24.15 -12.63
C ALA A 56 -11.82 -23.20 -12.33
N VAL A 57 -12.02 -22.18 -11.48
CA VAL A 57 -10.98 -21.25 -11.06
C VAL A 57 -9.99 -21.96 -10.15
N GLN A 58 -8.69 -21.88 -10.47
CA GLN A 58 -7.63 -22.59 -9.73
C GLN A 58 -6.85 -21.68 -8.79
N ALA A 59 -6.80 -20.38 -9.09
CA ALA A 59 -6.14 -19.39 -8.24
C ALA A 59 -6.84 -18.03 -8.34
N VAL A 60 -6.86 -17.32 -7.22
CA VAL A 60 -7.32 -15.94 -7.09
C VAL A 60 -6.16 -15.09 -6.57
N MET A 61 -5.81 -14.02 -7.27
CA MET A 61 -4.79 -13.05 -6.87
C MET A 61 -5.48 -11.73 -6.54
N ILE A 62 -5.19 -11.16 -5.37
CA ILE A 62 -5.85 -9.96 -4.87
C ILE A 62 -4.81 -8.85 -4.58
N GLY A 63 -4.93 -7.72 -5.26
CA GLY A 63 -4.31 -6.45 -4.91
C GLY A 63 -5.21 -5.66 -3.98
N THR A 64 -4.64 -4.94 -3.01
CA THR A 64 -5.43 -4.10 -2.10
C THR A 64 -4.64 -2.93 -1.54
N THR A 65 -5.27 -1.77 -1.50
CA THR A 65 -4.72 -0.54 -0.88
C THR A 65 -5.22 -0.31 0.55
N HIS A 66 -5.94 -1.27 1.12
CA HIS A 66 -6.61 -1.11 2.42
C HIS A 66 -5.66 -0.79 3.58
N PHE A 67 -4.51 -1.47 3.66
CA PHE A 67 -3.58 -1.28 4.77
C PHE A 67 -2.84 0.05 4.70
N ILE A 68 -2.41 0.47 3.50
CA ILE A 68 -1.76 1.77 3.33
C ILE A 68 -2.75 2.91 3.60
N ASN A 69 -4.02 2.78 3.18
CA ASN A 69 -5.05 3.78 3.48
C ASN A 69 -5.31 3.91 4.98
N ALA A 70 -5.43 2.80 5.70
CA ALA A 70 -5.58 2.82 7.17
C ALA A 70 -4.44 3.58 7.86
N LEU A 71 -3.19 3.40 7.40
CA LEU A 71 -2.04 4.15 7.90
C LEU A 71 -2.08 5.64 7.51
N VAL A 72 -2.45 5.96 6.27
CA VAL A 72 -2.58 7.36 5.81
C VAL A 72 -3.66 8.09 6.61
N GLU A 73 -4.81 7.46 6.81
CA GLU A 73 -5.94 7.97 7.60
C GLU A 73 -5.60 8.04 9.10
N GLY A 74 -4.74 7.14 9.58
CA GLY A 74 -4.48 6.98 11.02
C GLY A 74 -5.66 6.32 11.74
N GLU A 75 -6.42 5.49 11.05
CA GLU A 75 -7.63 4.84 11.55
C GLU A 75 -7.50 3.32 11.50
N ARG A 76 -8.24 2.62 12.37
CA ARG A 76 -8.23 1.13 12.47
C ARG A 76 -6.84 0.56 12.78
N LEU A 77 -5.98 1.35 13.41
CA LEU A 77 -4.67 0.94 13.91
C LEU A 77 -4.80 0.41 15.33
N ALA A 78 -4.12 -0.69 15.63
CA ALA A 78 -4.07 -1.26 16.98
C ALA A 78 -3.24 -0.37 17.91
N GLN A 79 -3.65 -0.30 19.18
CA GLN A 79 -2.81 0.28 20.24
C GLN A 79 -1.54 -0.55 20.36
N THR A 80 -0.40 0.01 19.99
CA THR A 80 0.84 -0.74 19.72
C THR A 80 1.97 -0.29 20.62
N ALA A 81 2.56 -1.23 21.36
CA ALA A 81 3.78 -1.01 22.12
C ALA A 81 5.01 -1.22 21.25
N ALA A 82 5.78 -0.15 21.06
CA ALA A 82 7.11 -0.18 20.47
C ALA A 82 8.14 -0.44 21.58
N ILE A 83 8.77 -1.61 21.60
CA ILE A 83 9.73 -2.03 22.62
C ILE A 83 11.08 -2.30 21.95
N ARG A 84 12.09 -1.51 22.30
CA ARG A 84 13.44 -1.63 21.75
C ARG A 84 14.44 -2.18 22.77
N PHE A 85 15.15 -3.24 22.40
CA PHE A 85 16.35 -3.73 23.07
C PHE A 85 17.58 -3.01 22.52
N GLY A 86 18.15 -2.12 23.31
CA GLY A 86 19.30 -1.32 22.90
C GLY A 86 19.87 -0.43 24.00
N LEU A 87 19.39 -0.54 25.24
CA LEU A 87 20.01 0.17 26.35
C LEU A 87 21.39 -0.41 26.68
N PRO A 88 22.36 0.44 27.06
CA PRO A 88 22.24 1.90 27.18
C PRO A 88 22.46 2.67 25.86
N ALA A 89 22.95 2.00 24.81
CA ALA A 89 23.45 2.62 23.58
C ALA A 89 22.44 3.52 22.85
N THR A 90 21.15 3.16 22.85
CA THR A 90 20.12 3.86 22.05
C THR A 90 19.27 4.85 22.84
N ARG A 91 19.67 5.23 24.06
CA ARG A 91 18.83 6.03 24.99
C ARG A 91 18.42 7.40 24.43
N ALA A 92 19.26 8.01 23.59
CA ALA A 92 19.04 9.38 23.10
C ALA A 92 17.87 9.51 22.11
N LEU A 93 17.54 8.45 21.40
CA LEU A 93 16.49 8.43 20.37
C LEU A 93 15.50 7.30 20.71
N PRO A 94 14.41 7.57 21.44
CA PRO A 94 13.42 6.54 21.75
C PRO A 94 12.69 6.07 20.48
N PRO A 95 11.97 4.94 20.53
CA PRO A 95 11.03 4.59 19.48
C PRO A 95 10.03 5.72 19.22
N LEU A 96 9.62 5.87 17.95
CA LEU A 96 8.66 6.86 17.45
C LEU A 96 9.16 8.33 17.41
N VAL A 97 10.46 8.59 17.62
CA VAL A 97 11.02 9.95 17.79
C VAL A 97 10.74 10.93 16.64
N ASP A 98 10.57 10.43 15.42
CA ASP A 98 10.33 11.22 14.21
C ASP A 98 8.93 11.01 13.60
N TRP A 99 8.04 10.33 14.33
CA TRP A 99 6.71 10.03 13.82
C TRP A 99 5.80 11.27 13.86
N PRO A 100 4.87 11.41 12.89
CA PRO A 100 3.81 12.40 12.97
C PRO A 100 2.95 12.21 14.23
N ASP A 101 2.68 13.29 14.98
CA ASP A 101 1.87 13.26 16.21
C ASP A 101 0.52 12.56 16.06
N ARG A 102 -0.12 12.74 14.88
CA ARG A 102 -1.39 12.07 14.55
C ARG A 102 -1.28 10.55 14.62
N LEU A 103 -0.16 9.98 14.15
CA LEU A 103 0.08 8.54 14.10
C LEU A 103 0.51 8.01 15.45
N VAL A 104 1.36 8.77 16.17
CA VAL A 104 1.71 8.46 17.56
C VAL A 104 0.44 8.35 18.41
N THR A 105 -0.47 9.30 18.26
CA THR A 105 -1.78 9.29 18.94
C THR A 105 -2.63 8.10 18.51
N ALA A 106 -2.72 7.82 17.21
CA ALA A 106 -3.52 6.74 16.66
C ALA A 106 -3.12 5.35 17.19
N ILE A 107 -1.83 5.12 17.43
CA ILE A 107 -1.31 3.85 17.98
C ILE A 107 -1.14 3.85 19.52
N GLY A 108 -1.50 4.93 20.21
CA GLY A 108 -1.42 5.06 21.67
C GLY A 108 -0.08 5.56 22.23
N GLY A 109 0.94 5.75 21.38
CA GLY A 109 2.22 6.36 21.75
C GLY A 109 3.05 5.57 22.76
N HIS A 110 2.84 4.25 22.87
CA HIS A 110 3.54 3.39 23.82
C HIS A 110 4.97 3.11 23.33
N SER A 111 5.95 3.80 23.91
CA SER A 111 7.37 3.70 23.55
C SER A 111 8.20 3.25 24.76
N HIS A 112 8.96 2.17 24.60
CA HIS A 112 9.70 1.52 25.67
C HIS A 112 11.11 1.10 25.23
N LEU A 113 12.03 1.11 26.19
CA LEU A 113 13.42 0.71 26.03
C LEU A 113 13.77 -0.36 27.07
N CYS A 114 14.52 -1.37 26.64
CA CYS A 114 15.06 -2.44 27.48
C CYS A 114 16.57 -2.61 27.23
N HIS A 115 17.27 -3.18 28.20
CA HIS A 115 18.65 -3.63 28.05
C HIS A 115 18.70 -4.81 27.07
N GLY A 116 19.71 -4.77 26.20
CA GLY A 116 19.93 -5.81 25.21
C GLY A 116 20.42 -5.29 23.87
N GLY A 117 20.28 -6.15 22.87
CA GLY A 117 20.84 -5.95 21.53
C GLY A 117 22.30 -6.35 21.44
N HIS A 118 22.80 -6.36 20.22
CA HIS A 118 24.15 -6.82 19.92
C HIS A 118 24.99 -5.73 19.32
N GLU A 119 26.30 -5.92 19.37
CA GLU A 119 27.27 -5.27 18.53
C GLU A 119 27.29 -5.92 17.13
N TYR A 120 28.02 -5.31 16.20
CA TYR A 120 28.11 -5.80 14.81
C TYR A 120 28.74 -7.21 14.68
N ASP A 121 29.49 -7.65 15.69
CA ASP A 121 30.11 -8.97 15.76
C ASP A 121 29.22 -10.02 16.46
N GLY A 122 28.02 -9.63 16.90
CA GLY A 122 27.07 -10.49 17.59
C GLY A 122 27.29 -10.61 19.09
N SER A 123 28.28 -9.91 19.67
CA SER A 123 28.41 -9.83 21.14
C SER A 123 27.30 -8.96 21.75
N PRO A 124 26.79 -9.27 22.96
CA PRO A 124 25.70 -8.49 23.55
C PRO A 124 26.18 -7.11 24.02
N ILE A 125 25.38 -6.07 23.75
CA ILE A 125 25.55 -4.71 24.32
C ILE A 125 25.28 -4.73 25.83
N ALA A 126 24.24 -5.48 26.21
CA ALA A 126 23.84 -5.76 27.58
C ALA A 126 23.08 -7.09 27.62
N ASP A 127 23.02 -7.73 28.78
CA ASP A 127 22.29 -9.00 28.95
C ASP A 127 20.77 -8.79 28.88
N PHE A 128 20.03 -9.86 28.54
CA PHE A 128 18.56 -9.85 28.58
C PHE A 128 18.09 -9.92 30.04
N ASP A 129 17.44 -8.86 30.52
CA ASP A 129 16.78 -8.83 31.83
C ASP A 129 15.29 -9.18 31.68
N GLU A 130 14.94 -10.43 32.02
CA GLU A 130 13.54 -10.87 31.95
C GLU A 130 12.63 -10.07 32.89
N ALA A 131 13.10 -9.70 34.08
CA ALA A 131 12.27 -8.97 35.03
C ALA A 131 11.99 -7.54 34.53
N GLU A 132 12.99 -6.89 33.94
CA GLU A 132 12.81 -5.60 33.26
C GLU A 132 11.79 -5.70 32.13
N PHE A 133 11.94 -6.69 31.24
CA PHE A 133 11.05 -6.85 30.10
C PHE A 133 9.61 -7.15 30.55
N ARG A 134 9.41 -8.05 31.51
CA ARG A 134 8.07 -8.35 32.06
C ARG A 134 7.44 -7.10 32.67
N ALA A 135 8.19 -6.28 33.42
CA ALA A 135 7.68 -5.02 33.95
C ALA A 135 7.37 -3.98 32.86
N VAL A 136 8.12 -3.95 31.76
CA VAL A 136 7.82 -3.12 30.59
C VAL A 136 6.52 -3.59 29.92
N LEU A 137 6.37 -4.90 29.73
CA LEU A 137 5.18 -5.51 29.15
C LEU A 137 3.93 -5.20 29.97
N ASP A 138 3.99 -5.38 31.29
CA ASP A 138 2.89 -5.07 32.20
C ASP A 138 2.45 -3.60 32.09
N ARG A 139 3.41 -2.66 32.03
CA ARG A 139 3.13 -1.23 31.86
C ARG A 139 2.48 -0.95 30.51
N ALA A 140 2.96 -1.57 29.44
CA ALA A 140 2.40 -1.40 28.10
C ALA A 140 0.95 -1.90 28.03
N VAL A 141 0.67 -3.08 28.58
CA VAL A 141 -0.69 -3.66 28.66
C VAL A 141 -1.60 -2.78 29.52
N ALA A 142 -1.15 -2.34 30.69
CA ALA A 142 -1.91 -1.45 31.57
C ALA A 142 -2.22 -0.09 30.91
N ALA A 143 -1.37 0.36 29.98
CA ALA A 143 -1.58 1.57 29.19
C ALA A 143 -2.52 1.36 27.98
N GLY A 144 -2.93 0.12 27.70
CA GLY A 144 -3.90 -0.21 26.64
C GLY A 144 -3.29 -0.85 25.38
N ALA A 145 -2.01 -1.22 25.38
CA ALA A 145 -1.40 -1.90 24.24
C ALA A 145 -2.05 -3.27 23.99
N THR A 146 -2.39 -3.53 22.73
CA THR A 146 -3.01 -4.77 22.23
C THR A 146 -2.17 -5.44 21.14
N SER A 147 -1.12 -4.76 20.67
CA SER A 147 -0.14 -5.25 19.71
C SER A 147 1.26 -4.80 20.13
N PHE A 148 2.28 -5.54 19.73
CA PHE A 148 3.66 -5.41 20.19
C PHE A 148 4.61 -5.44 19.00
N ALA A 149 5.47 -4.43 18.91
CA ALA A 149 6.55 -4.33 17.95
C ALA A 149 7.88 -4.44 18.72
N LEU A 150 8.65 -5.48 18.41
CA LEU A 150 9.93 -5.76 19.05
C LEU A 150 11.07 -5.43 18.09
N SER A 151 11.95 -4.53 18.50
CA SER A 151 13.16 -4.18 17.78
C SER A 151 14.39 -4.39 18.65
N SER A 152 15.48 -4.86 18.05
CA SER A 152 16.76 -4.97 18.75
C SER A 152 17.92 -4.50 17.87
N VAL A 153 18.94 -3.88 18.48
CA VAL A 153 20.16 -3.47 17.78
C VAL A 153 20.83 -4.70 17.15
N PHE A 154 21.14 -4.63 15.86
CA PHE A 154 21.67 -5.74 15.05
C PHE A 154 20.83 -7.03 15.03
N SER A 155 19.51 -6.95 15.26
CA SER A 155 18.63 -8.12 15.19
C SER A 155 18.58 -8.91 13.87
N PRO A 156 18.83 -8.31 12.67
CA PRO A 156 18.99 -9.09 11.45
C PRO A 156 20.20 -10.04 11.45
N VAL A 157 21.18 -9.80 12.35
CA VAL A 157 22.34 -10.66 12.56
C VAL A 157 22.07 -11.66 13.68
N ASN A 158 21.51 -11.21 14.80
CA ASN A 158 21.12 -12.06 15.92
C ASN A 158 19.78 -11.63 16.54
N ALA A 159 18.75 -12.45 16.34
CA ALA A 159 17.38 -12.16 16.76
C ALA A 159 17.01 -12.63 18.17
N GLU A 160 17.97 -13.06 19.00
CA GLU A 160 17.66 -13.74 20.28
C GLU A 160 16.82 -12.86 21.24
N PHE A 161 17.10 -11.56 21.33
CA PHE A 161 16.35 -10.65 22.21
C PHE A 161 14.89 -10.51 21.75
N GLU A 162 14.67 -10.36 20.45
CA GLU A 162 13.31 -10.26 19.89
C GLU A 162 12.55 -11.59 20.08
N THR A 163 13.22 -12.71 19.83
CA THR A 163 12.63 -14.05 19.95
C THR A 163 12.27 -14.37 21.40
N ARG A 164 13.18 -14.12 22.35
CA ARG A 164 12.94 -14.38 23.78
C ARG A 164 11.81 -13.51 24.32
N ALA A 165 11.76 -12.25 23.93
CA ALA A 165 10.68 -11.35 24.30
C ALA A 165 9.32 -11.79 23.71
N ALA A 166 9.30 -12.29 22.48
CA ALA A 166 8.10 -12.83 21.86
C ALA A 166 7.57 -14.08 22.58
N GLU A 167 8.46 -14.98 23.03
CA GLU A 167 8.10 -16.13 23.86
C GLU A 167 7.44 -15.68 25.17
N ILE A 168 8.04 -14.70 25.87
CA ILE A 168 7.49 -14.17 27.12
C ILE A 168 6.12 -13.51 26.89
N ILE A 169 5.92 -12.79 25.77
CA ILE A 169 4.61 -12.25 25.42
C ILE A 169 3.62 -13.40 25.17
N ALA A 170 4.01 -14.46 24.47
CA ALA A 170 3.13 -15.60 24.20
C ALA A 170 2.74 -16.35 25.48
N GLU A 171 3.65 -16.45 26.46
CA GLU A 171 3.39 -17.03 27.79
C GLU A 171 2.37 -16.21 28.58
N GLN A 172 2.48 -14.88 28.58
CA GLN A 172 1.64 -14.00 29.40
C GLN A 172 0.34 -13.57 28.72
N LEU A 173 0.37 -13.40 27.40
CA LEU A 173 -0.70 -12.87 26.56
C LEU A 173 -0.92 -13.79 25.35
N PRO A 174 -1.44 -15.01 25.54
CA PRO A 174 -1.71 -15.93 24.43
C PRO A 174 -2.59 -15.28 23.36
N GLY A 175 -2.16 -15.38 22.10
CA GLY A 175 -2.85 -14.75 20.96
C GLY A 175 -2.39 -13.32 20.63
N ALA A 176 -1.48 -12.75 21.45
CA ALA A 176 -0.74 -11.51 21.27
C ALA A 176 -0.38 -11.13 19.81
N PRO A 177 -0.82 -9.97 19.29
CA PRO A 177 -0.14 -9.15 18.33
C PRO A 177 1.40 -9.05 18.39
N VAL A 178 2.29 -9.83 17.77
CA VAL A 178 3.75 -9.60 17.88
C VAL A 178 4.47 -9.54 16.53
N SER A 179 5.05 -8.39 16.18
CA SER A 179 5.94 -8.23 15.03
C SER A 179 7.40 -8.14 15.46
N LEU A 180 8.27 -8.89 14.78
CA LEU A 180 9.70 -8.93 15.05
C LEU A 180 10.45 -8.18 13.95
N SER A 181 11.34 -7.26 14.35
CA SER A 181 11.95 -6.37 13.38
C SER A 181 12.90 -7.08 12.41
N HIS A 182 13.56 -8.15 12.85
CA HIS A 182 14.45 -8.95 12.01
C HIS A 182 13.74 -9.67 10.84
N GLU A 183 12.42 -9.86 10.92
CA GLU A 183 11.62 -10.49 9.87
C GLU A 183 11.11 -9.50 8.82
N ILE A 184 11.11 -8.20 9.12
CA ILE A 184 10.41 -7.18 8.31
C ILE A 184 11.38 -6.32 7.50
N GLY A 185 12.35 -5.70 8.17
CA GLY A 185 13.18 -4.68 7.56
C GLY A 185 14.62 -5.11 7.33
N ARG A 186 15.36 -4.26 6.62
CA ARG A 186 16.79 -4.44 6.37
C ARG A 186 17.63 -3.89 7.54
N MET A 187 18.94 -3.84 7.33
CA MET A 187 19.85 -3.06 8.17
C MET A 187 19.37 -1.60 8.32
N GLY A 188 19.74 -0.98 9.44
CA GLY A 188 19.25 0.34 9.87
C GLY A 188 18.18 0.20 10.96
N LEU A 189 18.48 0.70 12.16
CA LEU A 189 17.63 0.51 13.34
C LEU A 189 16.30 1.27 13.23
N LEU A 190 16.33 2.57 12.97
CA LEU A 190 15.14 3.43 13.03
C LEU A 190 14.13 3.08 11.93
N GLY A 191 14.56 3.00 10.66
CA GLY A 191 13.68 2.62 9.56
C GLY A 191 13.07 1.22 9.72
N ARG A 192 13.84 0.26 10.25
CA ARG A 192 13.36 -1.11 10.54
C ARG A 192 12.38 -1.14 11.69
N GLU A 193 12.67 -0.44 12.78
CA GLU A 193 11.76 -0.33 13.91
C GLU A 193 10.45 0.31 13.48
N ASN A 194 10.51 1.42 12.74
CA ASN A 194 9.34 2.11 12.23
C ASN A 194 8.47 1.18 11.38
N ALA A 195 9.09 0.43 10.46
CA ALA A 195 8.43 -0.60 9.66
C ALA A 195 7.74 -1.68 10.52
N THR A 196 8.39 -2.09 11.61
CA THR A 196 7.89 -3.11 12.54
C THR A 196 6.70 -2.61 13.34
N VAL A 197 6.74 -1.36 13.80
CA VAL A 197 5.62 -0.72 14.50
C VAL A 197 4.42 -0.57 13.57
N VAL A 198 4.62 -0.10 12.34
CA VAL A 198 3.55 -0.01 11.34
C VAL A 198 2.91 -1.38 11.10
N ASN A 199 3.72 -2.43 10.96
CA ASN A 199 3.21 -3.79 10.77
C ASN A 199 2.39 -4.28 11.97
N ALA A 200 2.91 -4.10 13.19
CA ALA A 200 2.22 -4.47 14.42
C ALA A 200 0.87 -3.74 14.56
N ALA A 201 0.83 -2.45 14.21
CA ALA A 201 -0.39 -1.65 14.27
C ALA A 201 -1.46 -2.14 13.27
N LEU A 202 -1.08 -2.78 12.17
CA LEU A 202 -1.99 -3.25 11.12
C LEU A 202 -2.42 -4.72 11.27
N ARG A 203 -1.78 -5.51 12.14
CA ARG A 203 -2.07 -6.94 12.34
C ARG A 203 -3.55 -7.26 12.54
N GLY A 204 -4.25 -6.46 13.37
CA GLY A 204 -5.68 -6.66 13.62
C GLY A 204 -6.55 -6.44 12.39
N LEU A 205 -6.26 -5.38 11.62
CA LEU A 205 -6.93 -5.11 10.35
C LEU A 205 -6.62 -6.18 9.31
N ALA A 206 -5.38 -6.66 9.27
CA ALA A 206 -4.95 -7.73 8.38
C ALA A 206 -5.74 -9.02 8.59
N ASP A 207 -5.97 -9.40 9.85
CA ASP A 207 -6.77 -10.57 10.20
C ASP A 207 -8.23 -10.45 9.74
N GLN A 208 -8.85 -9.28 9.93
CA GLN A 208 -10.21 -9.00 9.47
C GLN A 208 -10.32 -9.06 7.95
N VAL A 209 -9.40 -8.39 7.24
CA VAL A 209 -9.38 -8.35 5.77
C VAL A 209 -9.17 -9.75 5.21
N ALA A 210 -8.15 -10.48 5.69
CA ALA A 210 -7.85 -11.83 5.24
C ALA A 210 -9.04 -12.78 5.44
N THR A 211 -9.74 -12.69 6.57
CA THR A 211 -10.93 -13.51 6.86
C THR A 211 -12.09 -13.14 5.93
N GLY A 212 -12.31 -11.85 5.71
CA GLY A 212 -13.30 -11.34 4.77
C GLY A 212 -13.05 -11.85 3.35
N LEU A 213 -11.82 -11.72 2.84
CA LEU A 213 -11.43 -12.16 1.50
C LEU A 213 -11.66 -13.66 1.29
N LEU A 214 -11.19 -14.50 2.20
CA LEU A 214 -11.36 -15.96 2.11
C LEU A 214 -12.85 -16.35 2.10
N ARG A 215 -13.64 -15.74 3.00
CA ARG A 215 -15.09 -15.97 3.06
C ARG A 215 -15.76 -15.57 1.76
N THR A 216 -15.46 -14.39 1.23
CA THR A 216 -16.07 -13.88 -0.01
C THR A 216 -15.77 -14.76 -1.22
N VAL A 217 -14.52 -15.22 -1.37
CA VAL A 217 -14.15 -16.12 -2.47
C VAL A 217 -14.89 -17.45 -2.33
N ALA A 218 -14.99 -18.01 -1.12
CA ALA A 218 -15.72 -19.24 -0.87
C ALA A 218 -17.24 -19.11 -1.12
N GLU A 219 -17.86 -18.01 -0.67
CA GLU A 219 -19.29 -17.71 -0.90
C GLU A 219 -19.63 -17.53 -2.39
N ALA A 220 -18.65 -17.10 -3.20
CA ALA A 220 -18.79 -17.05 -4.66
C ALA A 220 -18.69 -18.44 -5.34
N GLY A 221 -18.49 -19.52 -4.57
CA GLY A 221 -18.35 -20.89 -5.06
C GLY A 221 -16.96 -21.21 -5.62
N ILE A 222 -15.96 -20.38 -5.32
CA ILE A 222 -14.58 -20.56 -5.79
C ILE A 222 -13.78 -21.28 -4.69
N ASN A 223 -13.35 -22.51 -4.98
CA ASN A 223 -12.54 -23.35 -4.07
C ASN A 223 -11.05 -23.33 -4.46
N ALA A 224 -10.51 -22.13 -4.71
CA ALA A 224 -9.17 -21.92 -5.23
C ALA A 224 -8.19 -21.45 -4.15
N LEU A 225 -6.88 -21.55 -4.44
CA LEU A 225 -5.86 -20.86 -3.65
C LEU A 225 -6.02 -19.34 -3.80
N VAL A 226 -5.98 -18.63 -2.67
CA VAL A 226 -6.04 -17.17 -2.63
C VAL A 226 -4.65 -16.63 -2.32
N PHE A 227 -4.19 -15.68 -3.13
CA PHE A 227 -2.93 -14.99 -2.99
C PHE A 227 -3.15 -13.49 -2.91
N LEU A 228 -2.24 -12.79 -2.22
CA LEU A 228 -2.15 -11.34 -2.26
C LEU A 228 -0.89 -10.88 -3.00
N SER A 229 -1.00 -9.77 -3.72
CA SER A 229 0.14 -9.16 -4.38
C SER A 229 1.07 -8.46 -3.40
N GLN A 230 2.36 -8.71 -3.53
CA GLN A 230 3.40 -8.08 -2.72
C GLN A 230 3.95 -6.80 -3.37
N ASN A 231 4.63 -5.99 -2.58
CA ASN A 231 5.33 -4.78 -3.01
C ASN A 231 6.44 -5.02 -4.06
N ASP A 232 6.96 -6.23 -4.19
CA ASP A 232 8.00 -6.57 -5.18
C ASP A 232 7.42 -7.13 -6.49
N GLY A 233 6.09 -7.16 -6.63
CA GLY A 233 5.40 -7.73 -7.78
C GLY A 233 5.30 -9.25 -7.77
N THR A 234 5.64 -9.91 -6.66
CA THR A 234 5.38 -11.34 -6.44
C THR A 234 4.05 -11.55 -5.72
N LEU A 235 3.74 -12.81 -5.37
CA LEU A 235 2.52 -13.20 -4.65
C LEU A 235 2.90 -13.78 -3.29
N MET A 236 2.02 -13.59 -2.30
CA MET A 236 2.09 -14.23 -0.98
C MET A 236 0.78 -14.96 -0.68
N ASP A 237 0.82 -15.99 0.15
CA ASP A 237 -0.41 -16.57 0.69
C ASP A 237 -1.07 -15.63 1.72
N VAL A 238 -2.34 -15.92 2.03
CA VAL A 238 -3.15 -15.10 2.93
C VAL A 238 -2.59 -15.08 4.35
N ASP A 239 -2.00 -16.17 4.83
CA ASP A 239 -1.48 -16.27 6.20
C ASP A 239 -0.19 -15.46 6.39
N TYR A 240 0.62 -15.37 5.33
CA TYR A 240 1.75 -14.46 5.27
C TYR A 240 1.27 -13.00 5.27
N ALA A 241 0.24 -12.66 4.49
CA ALA A 241 -0.34 -11.31 4.49
C ALA A 241 -0.95 -10.91 5.84
N ARG A 242 -1.54 -11.86 6.59
CA ARG A 242 -2.01 -11.64 7.98
C ARG A 242 -0.87 -11.23 8.91
N ARG A 243 0.31 -11.83 8.73
CA ARG A 243 1.49 -11.56 9.56
C ARG A 243 2.22 -10.29 9.12
N TYR A 244 2.25 -10.01 7.82
CA TYR A 244 3.03 -8.92 7.22
C TYR A 244 2.20 -8.03 6.28
N PRO A 245 1.12 -7.37 6.74
CA PRO A 245 0.30 -6.50 5.90
C PRO A 245 1.07 -5.35 5.21
N VAL A 246 2.20 -4.93 5.77
CA VAL A 246 3.08 -3.91 5.16
C VAL A 246 3.66 -4.34 3.81
N ALA A 247 3.71 -5.65 3.54
CA ALA A 247 4.21 -6.19 2.29
C ALA A 247 3.25 -5.99 1.11
N THR A 248 2.06 -5.40 1.30
CA THR A 248 1.08 -5.15 0.22
C THR A 248 0.81 -3.66 -0.05
N PHE A 249 1.53 -2.74 0.60
CA PHE A 249 1.36 -1.29 0.49
C PHE A 249 1.42 -0.74 -0.93
N ALA A 250 2.21 -1.35 -1.80
CA ALA A 250 2.41 -0.96 -3.19
C ALA A 250 1.79 -1.95 -4.19
N SER A 251 0.80 -2.75 -3.76
CA SER A 251 0.17 -3.76 -4.61
C SER A 251 -0.45 -3.17 -5.89
N GLY A 252 -1.06 -1.98 -5.84
CA GLY A 252 -1.61 -1.30 -7.02
C GLY A 252 -0.57 -1.02 -8.11
N PRO A 253 0.43 -0.14 -7.85
CA PRO A 253 1.47 0.18 -8.84
C PRO A 253 2.23 -1.06 -9.32
N THR A 254 2.52 -2.02 -8.44
CA THR A 254 3.24 -3.24 -8.81
C THR A 254 2.39 -4.14 -9.71
N ASN A 255 1.10 -4.27 -9.46
CA ASN A 255 0.18 -4.99 -10.33
C ASN A 255 0.10 -4.35 -11.73
N SER A 256 -0.01 -3.02 -11.81
CA SER A 256 0.03 -2.27 -13.07
C SER A 256 1.35 -2.54 -13.82
N MET A 257 2.48 -2.51 -13.13
CA MET A 257 3.78 -2.81 -13.73
C MET A 257 3.89 -4.26 -14.21
N ARG A 258 3.46 -5.23 -13.40
CA ARG A 258 3.48 -6.66 -13.79
C ARG A 258 2.55 -6.92 -14.98
N GLY A 259 1.38 -6.29 -15.00
CA GLY A 259 0.46 -6.33 -16.14
C GLY A 259 1.08 -5.70 -17.40
N ALA A 260 1.73 -4.55 -17.27
CA ALA A 260 2.42 -3.89 -18.37
C ALA A 260 3.57 -4.75 -18.93
N ALA A 261 4.38 -5.37 -18.07
CA ALA A 261 5.43 -6.31 -18.48
C ALA A 261 4.84 -7.48 -19.29
N PHE A 262 3.73 -8.05 -18.79
CA PHE A 262 3.04 -9.16 -19.42
C PHE A 262 2.47 -8.79 -20.79
N LEU A 263 1.74 -7.67 -20.89
CA LEU A 263 1.06 -7.24 -22.11
C LEU A 263 2.02 -6.70 -23.17
N SER A 264 3.01 -5.90 -22.76
CA SER A 264 3.99 -5.30 -23.68
C SER A 264 5.07 -6.29 -24.14
N ARG A 265 5.29 -7.36 -23.35
CA ARG A 265 6.41 -8.31 -23.50
C ARG A 265 7.79 -7.64 -23.40
N LEU A 266 7.85 -6.43 -22.84
CA LEU A 266 9.11 -5.73 -22.57
C LEU A 266 9.60 -6.11 -21.18
N PRO A 267 10.80 -6.72 -21.06
CA PRO A 267 11.33 -7.10 -19.76
C PRO A 267 11.81 -5.88 -18.94
N SER A 268 12.18 -4.77 -19.57
CA SER A 268 12.61 -3.57 -18.87
C SER A 268 12.09 -2.34 -19.58
N CYS A 269 11.29 -1.52 -18.89
CA CYS A 269 10.74 -0.26 -19.40
C CYS A 269 10.25 0.63 -18.25
N ALA A 270 9.97 1.89 -18.55
CA ALA A 270 9.16 2.72 -17.67
C ALA A 270 7.68 2.36 -17.85
N VAL A 271 6.94 2.32 -16.75
CA VAL A 271 5.48 2.17 -16.73
C VAL A 271 4.91 3.45 -16.14
N VAL A 272 3.96 4.05 -16.85
CA VAL A 272 3.30 5.30 -16.45
C VAL A 272 1.82 4.99 -16.29
N ASP A 273 1.36 4.91 -15.05
CA ASP A 273 -0.04 4.67 -14.69
C ASP A 273 -0.72 6.02 -14.40
N ILE A 274 -1.60 6.45 -15.30
CA ILE A 274 -2.27 7.76 -15.23
C ILE A 274 -3.69 7.55 -14.73
N GLY A 275 -3.92 7.93 -13.47
CA GLY A 275 -5.25 7.93 -12.85
C GLY A 275 -5.99 9.26 -13.03
N GLY A 276 -7.12 9.39 -12.33
CA GLY A 276 -7.88 10.63 -12.29
C GLY A 276 -7.21 11.74 -11.46
N THR A 277 -6.36 11.39 -10.50
CA THR A 277 -5.78 12.34 -9.53
C THR A 277 -4.26 12.43 -9.62
N THR A 278 -3.60 11.31 -9.88
CA THR A 278 -2.14 11.15 -9.88
C THR A 278 -1.66 10.42 -11.11
N SER A 279 -0.37 10.57 -11.41
CA SER A 279 0.37 9.75 -12.35
C SER A 279 1.50 9.08 -11.61
N ASP A 280 1.55 7.76 -11.66
CA ASP A 280 2.56 6.95 -10.98
C ASP A 280 3.52 6.37 -12.02
N VAL A 281 4.80 6.70 -11.88
CA VAL A 281 5.87 6.26 -12.79
C VAL A 281 6.77 5.29 -12.07
N GLY A 282 6.90 4.07 -12.58
CA GLY A 282 7.83 3.08 -12.05
C GLY A 282 8.69 2.44 -13.13
N ILE A 283 9.79 1.85 -12.70
CA ILE A 283 10.73 1.18 -13.59
C ILE A 283 10.58 -0.33 -13.44
N LEU A 284 10.33 -1.01 -14.55
CA LEU A 284 10.46 -2.46 -14.67
C LEU A 284 11.91 -2.83 -15.01
N GLN A 285 12.41 -3.86 -14.33
CA GLN A 285 13.69 -4.49 -14.60
C GLN A 285 13.50 -6.01 -14.61
N GLN A 286 13.77 -6.63 -15.76
CA GLN A 286 13.61 -8.08 -15.96
C GLN A 286 12.20 -8.61 -15.61
N GLY A 287 11.17 -7.82 -15.88
CA GLY A 287 9.77 -8.11 -15.66
C GLY A 287 9.29 -7.76 -14.25
N PHE A 288 10.18 -7.38 -13.32
CA PHE A 288 9.81 -7.05 -11.95
C PHE A 288 9.97 -5.54 -11.68
N PRO A 289 9.13 -4.96 -10.80
CA PRO A 289 9.34 -3.60 -10.32
C PRO A 289 10.74 -3.45 -9.72
N ARG A 290 11.46 -2.39 -10.10
CA ARG A 290 12.73 -2.04 -9.49
C ARG A 290 12.46 -1.56 -8.07
N GLU A 291 13.08 -2.20 -7.08
CA GLU A 291 12.96 -1.78 -5.68
C GLU A 291 13.67 -0.44 -5.42
N ALA A 292 13.12 0.34 -4.49
CA ALA A 292 13.81 1.50 -3.94
C ALA A 292 15.10 1.07 -3.24
N SER A 293 16.17 1.84 -3.45
CA SER A 293 17.50 1.56 -2.86
C SER A 293 17.72 2.19 -1.48
N THR A 294 16.80 3.05 -1.04
CA THR A 294 16.90 3.87 0.17
C THR A 294 15.66 3.71 1.05
N ASP A 295 15.70 4.34 2.23
CA ASP A 295 14.52 4.48 3.08
C ASP A 295 13.36 5.14 2.31
N VAL A 296 12.14 4.69 2.59
CA VAL A 296 10.91 5.17 1.98
C VAL A 296 10.04 5.84 3.04
N ASN A 297 9.51 7.01 2.72
CA ASN A 297 8.54 7.69 3.56
C ASN A 297 7.13 7.20 3.24
N VAL A 298 6.44 6.61 4.22
CA VAL A 298 5.05 6.20 4.10
C VAL A 298 4.22 6.93 5.14
N ALA A 299 3.24 7.72 4.70
CA ALA A 299 2.34 8.47 5.57
C ALA A 299 3.04 9.41 6.59
N GLY A 300 4.26 9.86 6.27
CA GLY A 300 5.11 10.70 7.12
C GLY A 300 6.13 9.92 7.95
N VAL A 301 6.12 8.59 7.91
CA VAL A 301 7.03 7.72 8.67
C VAL A 301 8.17 7.24 7.77
N GLN A 302 9.42 7.42 8.20
CA GLN A 302 10.58 6.86 7.50
C GLN A 302 10.70 5.37 7.79
N THR A 303 10.69 4.54 6.75
CA THR A 303 10.71 3.07 6.85
C THR A 303 11.74 2.50 5.87
N ASN A 304 12.12 1.24 6.03
CA ASN A 304 13.02 0.54 5.11
C ASN A 304 12.37 -0.66 4.40
N PHE A 305 11.07 -0.56 4.11
CA PHE A 305 10.33 -1.60 3.38
C PHE A 305 10.96 -1.89 2.01
N ARG A 306 10.82 -3.14 1.56
CA ARG A 306 10.99 -3.46 0.13
C ARG A 306 9.76 -2.97 -0.59
N MET A 307 9.91 -1.89 -1.35
CA MET A 307 8.85 -1.27 -2.13
C MET A 307 9.38 -0.87 -3.50
N PRO A 308 8.50 -0.81 -4.52
CA PRO A 308 8.92 -0.38 -5.84
C PRO A 308 9.31 1.10 -5.78
N ASP A 309 10.32 1.46 -6.57
CA ASP A 309 10.70 2.85 -6.79
C ASP A 309 9.69 3.51 -7.72
N VAL A 310 8.65 4.09 -7.12
CA VAL A 310 7.54 4.77 -7.83
C VAL A 310 7.63 6.27 -7.56
N LEU A 311 7.74 7.03 -8.64
CA LEU A 311 7.55 8.48 -8.62
C LEU A 311 6.06 8.79 -8.80
N SER A 312 5.42 9.31 -7.76
CA SER A 312 4.04 9.77 -7.83
C SER A 312 3.97 11.27 -8.07
N ILE A 313 3.30 11.67 -9.14
CA ILE A 313 3.12 13.06 -9.54
C ILE A 313 1.64 13.41 -9.36
N GLY A 314 1.34 14.47 -8.61
CA GLY A 314 -0.02 14.98 -8.40
C GLY A 314 -0.62 15.68 -9.63
N ILE A 315 -0.65 14.97 -10.75
CA ILE A 315 -1.33 15.31 -12.01
C ILE A 315 -1.96 14.02 -12.52
N GLY A 316 -3.26 14.02 -12.73
CA GLY A 316 -3.98 12.95 -13.43
C GLY A 316 -4.99 13.56 -14.41
N GLY A 317 -5.78 12.72 -15.07
CA GLY A 317 -6.76 13.19 -16.05
C GLY A 317 -7.79 14.17 -15.49
N GLY A 318 -8.14 14.05 -14.21
CA GLY A 318 -9.13 14.89 -13.51
C GLY A 318 -8.55 16.07 -12.75
N SER A 319 -7.24 16.31 -12.81
CA SER A 319 -6.63 17.48 -12.18
C SER A 319 -7.26 18.77 -12.70
N HIS A 320 -7.72 19.61 -11.78
CA HIS A 320 -8.37 20.87 -12.12
C HIS A 320 -7.37 21.81 -12.82
N VAL A 321 -7.84 22.46 -13.88
CA VAL A 321 -7.10 23.54 -14.54
C VAL A 321 -7.67 24.86 -14.06
N LEU A 322 -6.82 25.68 -13.47
CA LEU A 322 -7.15 27.03 -13.02
C LEU A 322 -6.33 28.01 -13.86
N HIS A 323 -7.03 28.89 -14.57
CA HIS A 323 -6.41 29.97 -15.33
C HIS A 323 -6.86 31.31 -14.74
N GLN A 324 -5.92 32.06 -14.17
CA GLN A 324 -6.15 33.34 -13.51
C GLN A 324 -5.12 34.37 -14.01
N ALA A 325 -5.32 35.65 -13.69
CA ALA A 325 -4.37 36.71 -14.03
C ALA A 325 -2.95 36.48 -13.47
N SER A 326 -2.84 35.72 -12.36
CA SER A 326 -1.57 35.35 -11.73
C SER A 326 -0.84 34.18 -12.41
N GLY A 327 -1.49 33.48 -13.34
CA GLY A 327 -0.90 32.33 -14.04
C GLY A 327 -1.87 31.16 -14.22
N THR A 328 -1.33 30.07 -14.75
CA THR A 328 -2.06 28.81 -14.93
C THR A 328 -1.54 27.77 -13.95
N ALA A 329 -2.45 27.03 -13.32
CA ALA A 329 -2.13 25.90 -12.45
C ALA A 329 -2.93 24.67 -12.87
N VAL A 330 -2.32 23.49 -12.71
CA VAL A 330 -2.94 22.19 -12.98
C VAL A 330 -2.73 21.30 -11.75
N GLY A 331 -3.84 20.93 -11.09
CA GLY A 331 -3.81 20.23 -9.81
C GLY A 331 -3.36 21.13 -8.63
N PRO A 332 -3.13 20.56 -7.44
CA PRO A 332 -3.28 19.14 -7.08
C PRO A 332 -4.75 18.71 -6.92
N ALA A 333 -5.68 19.67 -6.77
CA ALA A 333 -7.10 19.36 -6.67
C ALA A 333 -7.58 18.64 -7.95
N SER A 334 -8.47 17.65 -7.80
CA SER A 334 -8.94 16.82 -8.90
C SER A 334 -10.39 16.38 -8.69
N VAL A 335 -11.12 16.18 -9.78
CA VAL A 335 -12.44 15.51 -9.77
C VAL A 335 -12.33 13.99 -9.55
N GLY A 336 -11.12 13.44 -9.65
CA GLY A 336 -10.81 12.04 -9.37
C GLY A 336 -11.67 11.08 -10.18
N TYR A 337 -12.36 10.18 -9.50
CA TYR A 337 -13.25 9.21 -10.12
C TYR A 337 -14.47 9.81 -10.82
N ARG A 338 -14.80 11.07 -10.50
CA ARG A 338 -15.92 11.79 -11.11
C ARG A 338 -15.57 12.42 -12.45
N LEU A 339 -14.41 12.08 -13.03
CA LEU A 339 -13.93 12.60 -14.30
C LEU A 339 -14.97 12.50 -15.42
N ALA A 340 -15.58 11.33 -15.57
CA ALA A 340 -16.58 11.06 -16.60
C ALA A 340 -17.90 11.83 -16.41
N GLN A 341 -18.15 12.42 -15.24
CA GLN A 341 -19.35 13.19 -14.93
C GLN A 341 -19.07 14.70 -14.86
N GLU A 342 -17.88 15.11 -14.41
CA GLU A 342 -17.57 16.51 -14.09
C GLU A 342 -16.72 17.21 -15.16
N ALA A 343 -15.93 16.51 -15.97
CA ALA A 343 -15.09 17.15 -16.99
C ALA A 343 -15.91 17.66 -18.19
N LEU A 344 -15.47 18.77 -18.79
CA LEU A 344 -16.19 19.41 -19.90
C LEU A 344 -16.35 18.48 -21.11
N VAL A 345 -15.33 17.69 -21.43
CA VAL A 345 -15.30 16.75 -22.56
C VAL A 345 -16.31 15.62 -22.42
N PHE A 346 -16.90 15.44 -21.23
CA PHE A 346 -18.01 14.50 -20.99
C PHE A 346 -19.35 15.23 -20.70
N GLY A 347 -19.41 16.55 -20.90
CA GLY A 347 -20.62 17.36 -20.65
C GLY A 347 -20.77 17.88 -19.22
N GLY A 348 -19.72 17.75 -18.40
CA GLY A 348 -19.65 18.32 -17.06
C GLY A 348 -19.38 19.83 -17.06
N THR A 349 -18.97 20.37 -15.91
CA THR A 349 -18.80 21.83 -15.70
C THR A 349 -17.41 22.23 -15.22
N ARG A 350 -16.51 21.27 -15.01
CA ARG A 350 -15.16 21.50 -14.49
C ARG A 350 -14.15 21.37 -15.61
N LEU A 351 -13.27 22.37 -15.75
CA LEU A 351 -12.12 22.26 -16.64
C LEU A 351 -11.02 21.41 -15.97
N THR A 352 -10.56 20.39 -16.68
CA THR A 352 -9.62 19.37 -16.22
C THR A 352 -8.45 19.17 -17.18
N ALA A 353 -7.42 18.45 -16.74
CA ALA A 353 -6.27 18.09 -17.56
C ALA A 353 -6.67 17.29 -18.82
N THR A 354 -7.69 16.44 -18.74
CA THR A 354 -8.22 15.70 -19.89
C THR A 354 -8.81 16.66 -20.94
N ASP A 355 -9.54 17.68 -20.51
CA ASP A 355 -10.17 18.66 -21.41
C ASP A 355 -9.12 19.43 -22.22
N VAL A 356 -8.06 19.92 -21.56
CA VAL A 356 -6.97 20.64 -22.24
C VAL A 356 -6.11 19.71 -23.10
N ALA A 357 -5.93 18.44 -22.72
CA ALA A 357 -5.25 17.46 -23.56
C ALA A 357 -6.03 17.17 -24.85
N VAL A 358 -7.35 17.02 -24.78
CA VAL A 358 -8.21 16.82 -25.95
C VAL A 358 -8.27 18.08 -26.82
N ALA A 359 -8.49 19.25 -26.21
CA ALA A 359 -8.53 20.52 -26.94
C ALA A 359 -7.18 20.86 -27.62
N GLY A 360 -6.06 20.45 -27.00
CA GLY A 360 -4.72 20.59 -27.56
C GLY A 360 -4.31 19.49 -28.54
N GLY A 361 -5.20 18.54 -28.85
CA GLY A 361 -4.94 17.44 -29.79
C GLY A 361 -3.93 16.40 -29.30
N ARG A 362 -3.74 16.27 -27.98
CA ARG A 362 -2.83 15.29 -27.36
C ARG A 362 -3.54 14.01 -26.89
N ALA A 363 -4.88 13.98 -26.90
CA ALA A 363 -5.67 12.82 -26.50
C ALA A 363 -6.99 12.73 -27.28
N GLU A 364 -7.50 11.51 -27.47
CA GLU A 364 -8.79 11.23 -28.11
C GLU A 364 -9.73 10.57 -27.08
N VAL A 365 -10.37 11.38 -26.24
CA VAL A 365 -11.25 10.94 -25.14
C VAL A 365 -12.47 11.86 -25.05
N GLY A 366 -13.66 11.29 -24.80
CA GLY A 366 -14.91 12.06 -24.69
C GLY A 366 -15.33 12.71 -26.02
N ASP A 367 -16.12 13.78 -25.95
CA ASP A 367 -16.56 14.57 -27.09
C ASP A 367 -15.74 15.86 -27.23
N ALA A 368 -14.81 15.86 -28.21
CA ALA A 368 -13.93 16.99 -28.47
C ALA A 368 -14.68 18.29 -28.85
N SER A 369 -15.91 18.20 -29.35
CA SER A 369 -16.71 19.39 -29.69
C SER A 369 -17.08 20.21 -28.44
N LEU A 370 -17.18 19.56 -27.28
CA LEU A 370 -17.51 20.19 -26.01
C LEU A 370 -16.37 21.05 -25.46
N VAL A 371 -15.14 20.85 -25.93
CA VAL A 371 -13.95 21.61 -25.50
C VAL A 371 -13.36 22.49 -26.60
N ALA A 372 -13.93 22.47 -27.80
CA ALA A 372 -13.48 23.29 -28.94
C ALA A 372 -13.60 24.80 -28.71
N HIS A 373 -14.40 25.22 -27.73
CA HIS A 373 -14.60 26.62 -27.34
C HIS A 373 -13.49 27.15 -26.42
N LEU A 374 -12.59 26.29 -25.92
CA LEU A 374 -11.51 26.70 -25.02
C LEU A 374 -10.50 27.59 -25.76
N ASP A 375 -10.10 28.67 -25.12
CA ASP A 375 -9.10 29.58 -25.68
C ASP A 375 -7.75 28.86 -25.80
N LYS A 376 -7.13 28.96 -26.98
CA LYS A 376 -5.85 28.32 -27.28
C LYS A 376 -4.75 28.72 -26.29
N SER A 377 -4.73 29.97 -25.82
CA SER A 377 -3.73 30.44 -24.85
C SER A 377 -3.87 29.74 -23.49
N VAL A 378 -5.09 29.41 -23.07
CA VAL A 378 -5.36 28.64 -21.84
C VAL A 378 -4.88 27.21 -22.01
N VAL A 379 -5.20 26.59 -23.14
CA VAL A 379 -4.77 25.22 -23.48
C VAL A 379 -3.25 25.13 -23.51
N ASP A 380 -2.57 26.01 -24.25
CA ASP A 380 -1.11 26.02 -24.39
C ASP A 380 -0.40 26.33 -23.05
N ALA A 381 -1.00 27.17 -22.20
CA ALA A 381 -0.46 27.44 -20.86
C ALA A 381 -0.60 26.24 -19.92
N ALA A 382 -1.77 25.60 -19.90
CA ALA A 382 -2.01 24.42 -19.06
C ALA A 382 -1.15 23.23 -19.49
N LEU A 383 -1.01 22.99 -20.79
CA LEU A 383 -0.15 21.93 -21.31
C LEU A 383 1.32 22.15 -20.98
N ARG A 384 1.82 23.40 -21.05
CA ARG A 384 3.19 23.71 -20.60
C ARG A 384 3.40 23.41 -19.12
N VAL A 385 2.44 23.74 -18.26
CA VAL A 385 2.53 23.41 -16.83
C VAL A 385 2.60 21.90 -16.61
N VAL A 386 1.85 21.11 -17.39
CA VAL A 386 1.93 19.64 -17.33
C VAL A 386 3.30 19.15 -17.83
N ASP A 387 3.77 19.64 -18.97
CA ASP A 387 5.06 19.27 -19.55
C ASP A 387 6.22 19.58 -18.60
N ASP A 388 6.25 20.78 -18.00
CA ASP A 388 7.29 21.22 -17.07
C ASP A 388 7.31 20.40 -15.77
N ARG A 389 6.16 19.81 -15.37
CA ARG A 389 6.08 18.94 -14.18
C ARG A 389 6.45 17.48 -14.48
N LEU A 390 6.45 17.08 -15.75
CA LEU A 390 6.80 15.73 -16.20
C LEU A 390 8.24 15.61 -16.72
N ALA A 391 8.83 16.72 -17.18
CA ALA A 391 10.24 16.84 -17.57
C ALA A 391 11.18 16.74 -16.37
#